data_AF-A0A401TXH7-F1
#
_entry.id   AF-A0A401TXH7-F1
#
_cell.length_a   1.000
_cell.length_b   1.000
_cell.length_c   1.000
_cell.angle_alpha   90.00
_cell.angle_beta   90.00
_cell.angle_gamma   90.00
#
_symmetry.space_group_name_H-M   'P 1'
#
loop_
_entity.id
_entity.type
_entity.pdbx_description
1 polymer ?
#
loop_
_entity_poly.entity_id
_entity_poly.type
_entity_poly.pdbx_seq_one_letter_code
_entity_poly.pdbx_strand_id
1 'polypeptide(L)'
;MVWHAETALPKGTDLVVVPGGFSYGDYLRCGAIAARAPVMDAVRDFAASGGLVLGVCNGFQILCESGLLPGVLMRNAGLKFVCRDVHMKVERSDTPFTRGYNAGQVIRVPVA
;
A
#
# COMPACT_ATOMS: atom_id res chain seq x y z
N MET A 1 -0.12 -10.70 12.96
CA MET A 1 -1.22 -10.37 12.01
C MET A 1 -2.25 -9.60 12.81
N VAL A 2 -2.68 -8.44 12.31
CA VAL A 2 -3.66 -7.57 12.98
C VAL A 2 -4.96 -7.64 12.20
N TRP A 3 -6.08 -7.89 12.86
CA TRP A 3 -7.37 -7.97 12.20
C TRP A 3 -7.93 -6.57 11.89
N HIS A 4 -8.62 -6.42 10.76
CA HIS A 4 -9.06 -5.09 10.29
C HIS A 4 -10.06 -4.40 11.24
N ALA A 5 -10.74 -5.16 12.11
CA ALA A 5 -11.67 -4.63 13.10
C ALA A 5 -11.00 -4.27 14.45
N GLU A 6 -9.71 -4.58 14.63
CA GLU A 6 -8.96 -4.10 15.80
C GLU A 6 -8.75 -2.59 15.71
N THR A 7 -8.59 -1.94 16.86
CA THR A 7 -8.46 -0.47 16.97
C THR A 7 -7.07 -0.04 17.45
N ALA A 8 -6.15 -0.99 17.63
CA ALA A 8 -4.80 -0.73 18.10
C ALA A 8 -3.79 -1.62 17.37
N LEU A 9 -2.57 -1.12 17.24
CA LEU A 9 -1.44 -1.92 16.79
C LEU A 9 -0.73 -2.56 17.99
N PRO A 10 -0.11 -3.74 17.83
CA PRO A 10 0.73 -4.33 18.86
C PRO A 10 1.84 -3.37 19.32
N LYS A 11 2.17 -3.41 20.61
CA LYS A 11 3.28 -2.60 21.14
C LYS A 11 4.59 -3.01 20.49
N GLY A 12 5.46 -2.03 20.19
CA GLY A 12 6.73 -2.27 19.51
C GLY A 12 6.60 -2.58 18.02
N THR A 13 5.50 -2.17 17.36
CA THR A 13 5.38 -2.29 15.91
C THR A 13 6.37 -1.35 15.23
N ASP A 14 7.32 -1.88 14.45
CA ASP A 14 8.28 -1.09 13.66
C ASP A 14 7.78 -0.81 12.22
N LEU A 15 6.91 -1.68 11.69
CA LEU A 15 6.43 -1.64 10.32
C LEU A 15 5.00 -2.15 10.23
N VAL A 16 4.15 -1.40 9.54
CA VAL A 16 2.82 -1.84 9.10
C VAL A 16 2.86 -2.15 7.61
N VAL A 17 2.44 -3.36 7.24
CA VAL A 17 2.29 -3.77 5.84
C VAL A 17 0.81 -3.98 5.53
N VAL A 18 0.26 -3.19 4.62
CA VAL A 18 -1.08 -3.37 4.07
C VAL A 18 -0.97 -4.23 2.81
N PRO A 19 -1.47 -5.48 2.84
CA PRO A 19 -1.26 -6.43 1.75
C PRO A 19 -2.07 -6.09 0.50
N GLY A 20 -1.69 -6.69 -0.62
CA GLY A 20 -2.48 -6.70 -1.85
C GLY A 20 -3.69 -7.64 -1.76
N GLY A 21 -4.50 -7.65 -2.82
CA GLY A 21 -5.70 -8.49 -2.91
C GLY A 21 -6.87 -7.74 -3.54
N PHE A 22 -8.09 -8.13 -3.18
CA PHE A 22 -9.34 -7.49 -3.59
C PHE A 22 -10.19 -7.25 -2.34
N SER A 23 -9.79 -6.27 -1.51
CA SER A 23 -10.49 -6.02 -0.25
C SER A 23 -11.98 -5.73 -0.51
N TYR A 24 -12.85 -6.47 0.17
CA TYR A 24 -14.30 -6.42 -0.06
C TYR A 24 -14.70 -6.58 -1.54
N GLY A 25 -13.95 -7.38 -2.31
CA GLY A 25 -14.20 -7.60 -3.73
C GLY A 25 -14.11 -6.34 -4.60
N ASP A 26 -13.53 -5.25 -4.08
CA ASP A 26 -13.51 -3.92 -4.68
C ASP A 26 -14.93 -3.41 -5.07
N TYR A 27 -15.98 -3.86 -4.37
CA TYR A 27 -17.39 -3.69 -4.76
C TYR A 27 -17.82 -2.25 -5.03
N LEU A 28 -17.40 -1.31 -4.18
CA LEU A 28 -17.67 0.12 -4.39
C LEU A 28 -16.60 0.74 -5.29
N ARG A 29 -15.35 0.65 -4.82
CA ARG A 29 -14.12 1.08 -5.46
C ARG A 29 -12.96 0.44 -4.69
N CYS A 30 -11.87 0.16 -5.39
CA CYS A 30 -10.74 -0.54 -4.82
C CYS A 30 -10.21 0.11 -3.53
N GLY A 31 -10.19 -0.65 -2.43
CA GLY A 31 -9.71 -0.17 -1.14
C GLY A 31 -10.63 0.81 -0.38
N ALA A 32 -11.72 1.32 -0.99
CA ALA A 32 -12.54 2.37 -0.39
C ALA A 32 -13.25 1.94 0.91
N ILE A 33 -13.69 0.69 0.99
CA ILE A 33 -14.32 0.14 2.20
C ILE A 33 -13.26 -0.15 3.26
N ALA A 34 -12.15 -0.80 2.87
CA ALA A 34 -11.06 -1.15 3.78
C ALA A 34 -10.35 0.09 4.38
N ALA A 35 -10.30 1.21 3.66
CA ALA A 35 -9.76 2.48 4.17
C ALA A 35 -10.53 3.06 5.37
N ARG A 36 -11.76 2.59 5.58
CA ARG A 36 -12.64 2.95 6.71
C ARG A 36 -12.65 1.89 7.82
N ALA A 37 -11.84 0.84 7.70
CA ALA A 37 -11.76 -0.19 8.74
C ALA A 37 -11.21 0.40 10.05
N PRO A 38 -11.68 -0.07 11.22
CA PRO A 38 -11.24 0.45 12.53
C PRO A 38 -9.71 0.50 12.71
N VAL A 39 -9.00 -0.49 12.18
CA VAL A 39 -7.53 -0.55 12.32
C VAL A 39 -6.83 0.64 11.65
N MET A 40 -7.47 1.26 10.65
CA MET A 40 -6.86 2.35 9.89
C MET A 40 -6.68 3.62 10.71
N ASP A 41 -7.44 3.82 11.80
CA ASP A 41 -7.18 4.91 12.74
C ASP A 41 -5.82 4.73 13.42
N ALA A 42 -5.55 3.52 13.94
CA ALA A 42 -4.26 3.21 14.54
C ALA A 42 -3.10 3.26 13.53
N VAL A 43 -3.34 2.89 12.27
CA VAL A 43 -2.33 3.02 11.20
C VAL A 43 -2.04 4.49 10.89
N ARG A 44 -3.05 5.37 10.91
CA ARG A 44 -2.87 6.82 10.74
C ARG A 44 -2.03 7.41 11.86
N ASP A 45 -2.35 7.08 13.11
CA ASP A 45 -1.61 7.56 14.27
C ASP A 45 -0.16 7.07 14.25
N PHE A 46 0.04 5.79 13.89
CA PHE A 46 1.37 5.21 13.74
C PHE A 46 2.20 5.93 12.66
N ALA A 47 1.63 6.16 11.48
CA ALA A 47 2.31 6.91 10.42
C ALA A 47 2.63 8.35 10.84
N ALA A 48 1.71 9.03 11.52
CA ALA A 48 1.90 10.39 12.03
C ALA A 48 3.03 10.47 13.08
N SER A 49 3.25 9.39 13.84
CA SER A 49 4.36 9.27 14.80
C SER A 49 5.73 8.97 14.15
N GLY A 50 5.80 8.86 12.82
CA GLY A 50 7.02 8.53 12.07
C GLY A 50 7.22 7.03 11.81
N GLY A 51 6.22 6.20 12.11
CA GLY A 51 6.25 4.77 11.82
C GLY A 51 6.27 4.45 10.32
N LEU A 52 6.86 3.31 9.96
CA LEU A 52 6.95 2.89 8.55
C LEU A 52 5.69 2.17 8.11
N VAL A 53 5.05 2.65 7.04
CA VAL A 53 3.87 2.01 6.44
C VAL A 53 4.14 1.67 4.98
N LEU A 54 3.89 0.42 4.60
CA LEU A 54 4.05 -0.09 3.24
C LEU A 54 2.73 -0.65 2.73
N GLY A 55 2.23 -0.12 1.61
CA GLY A 55 1.06 -0.65 0.91
C GLY A 55 1.46 -1.25 -0.44
N VAL A 56 1.06 -2.50 -0.71
CA VAL A 56 1.36 -3.19 -1.97
C VAL A 56 0.07 -3.49 -2.72
N CYS A 57 0.01 -3.15 -4.01
CA CYS A 57 -1.18 -3.37 -4.86
C CYS A 57 -2.46 -2.75 -4.25
N ASN A 58 -3.42 -3.55 -3.79
CA ASN A 58 -4.61 -3.06 -3.09
C ASN A 58 -4.30 -2.33 -1.78
N GLY A 59 -3.20 -2.69 -1.11
CA GLY A 59 -2.74 -1.94 0.04
C GLY A 59 -2.36 -0.50 -0.31
N PHE A 60 -1.73 -0.27 -1.47
CA PHE A 60 -1.44 1.10 -1.94
C PHE A 60 -2.73 1.88 -2.21
N GLN A 61 -3.73 1.21 -2.81
CA GLN A 61 -5.06 1.80 -3.03
C GLN A 61 -5.72 2.20 -1.71
N ILE A 62 -5.73 1.31 -0.71
CA ILE A 62 -6.25 1.58 0.64
C ILE A 62 -5.53 2.78 1.29
N LEU A 63 -4.21 2.90 1.13
CA LEU A 63 -3.45 4.02 1.67
C LEU A 63 -3.81 5.36 1.01
N CYS A 64 -4.04 5.39 -0.30
CA CYS A 64 -4.59 6.58 -0.97
C CYS A 64 -6.00 6.91 -0.46
N GLU A 65 -6.88 5.93 -0.39
CA GLU A 65 -8.28 6.10 0.05
C GLU A 65 -8.43 6.54 1.51
N SER A 66 -7.49 6.14 2.35
CA SER A 66 -7.43 6.51 3.77
C SER A 66 -6.79 7.88 4.01
N GLY A 67 -6.30 8.55 2.95
CA GLY A 67 -5.63 9.84 3.01
C GLY A 67 -4.18 9.79 3.50
N LEU A 68 -3.60 8.59 3.68
CA LEU A 68 -2.20 8.40 4.06
C LEU A 68 -1.23 8.67 2.90
N LEU A 69 -1.70 8.51 1.66
CA LEU A 69 -0.96 8.87 0.45
C LEU A 69 -1.79 9.82 -0.42
N PRO A 70 -1.14 10.73 -1.16
CA PRO A 70 -1.84 11.63 -2.05
C PRO A 70 -2.44 10.89 -3.25
N GLY A 71 -3.55 11.42 -3.76
CA GLY A 71 -4.16 10.98 -5.02
C GLY A 71 -5.12 9.80 -4.89
N VAL A 72 -5.52 9.28 -6.05
CA VAL A 72 -6.45 8.16 -6.19
C VAL A 72 -6.07 7.33 -7.42
N LEU A 73 -6.28 6.02 -7.36
CA LEU A 73 -6.06 5.15 -8.51
C LEU A 73 -7.32 5.03 -9.35
N MET A 74 -7.14 5.08 -10.67
CA MET A 74 -8.19 4.89 -11.66
C MET A 74 -8.07 3.51 -12.31
N ARG A 75 -9.13 3.09 -13.00
CA ARG A 75 -9.09 1.89 -13.83
C ARG A 75 -8.03 2.03 -14.91
N ASN A 76 -7.38 0.93 -15.26
CA ASN A 76 -6.47 0.86 -16.40
C ASN A 76 -7.16 1.39 -17.66
N ALA A 77 -6.45 2.18 -18.47
CA ALA A 77 -7.02 2.79 -19.69
C ALA A 77 -7.58 1.74 -20.66
N GLY A 78 -6.96 0.56 -20.74
CA GLY A 78 -7.44 -0.56 -21.55
C GLY A 78 -8.60 -1.35 -20.95
N LEU A 79 -9.07 -0.97 -19.75
CA LEU A 79 -10.17 -1.61 -19.00
C LEU A 79 -10.00 -3.12 -18.82
N LYS A 80 -8.76 -3.59 -18.78
CA LYS A 80 -8.39 -5.00 -18.57
C LYS A 80 -7.43 -5.12 -17.40
N PHE A 81 -7.54 -6.25 -16.71
CA PHE A 81 -6.56 -6.72 -15.73
C PHE A 81 -5.25 -7.06 -16.43
N VAL A 82 -4.10 -6.75 -15.79
CA VAL A 82 -2.78 -6.89 -16.42
C VAL A 82 -1.88 -7.73 -15.51
N CYS A 83 -1.77 -9.02 -15.81
CA CYS A 83 -0.88 -9.94 -15.12
C CYS A 83 0.37 -10.21 -15.96
N ARG A 84 1.50 -9.57 -15.62
CA ARG A 84 2.80 -9.78 -16.29
C ARG A 84 3.95 -9.24 -15.46
N ASP A 85 5.16 -9.66 -15.79
CA ASP A 85 6.36 -8.98 -15.32
C ASP A 85 6.59 -7.67 -16.10
N VAL A 86 7.02 -6.64 -15.39
CA VAL A 86 7.45 -5.37 -15.97
C VAL A 86 8.83 -4.98 -15.44
N HIS A 87 9.53 -4.16 -16.21
CA HIS A 87 10.77 -3.53 -15.76
C HIS A 87 10.45 -2.18 -15.14
N MET A 88 10.95 -1.95 -13.93
CA MET A 88 10.84 -0.68 -13.22
C MET A 88 12.24 -0.15 -12.90
N LYS A 89 12.43 1.16 -13.00
CA LYS A 89 13.67 1.82 -12.62
C LYS A 89 13.51 2.42 -11.22
N VAL A 90 14.44 2.12 -10.32
CA VAL A 90 14.47 2.70 -8.97
C VAL A 90 14.95 4.15 -9.08
N GLU A 91 14.04 5.11 -9.00
CA GLU A 91 14.38 6.55 -9.07
C GLU A 91 15.06 7.05 -7.80
N ARG A 92 14.64 6.52 -6.64
CA ARG A 92 15.13 6.93 -5.32
C ARG A 92 15.63 5.73 -4.53
N SER A 93 16.89 5.76 -4.13
CA SER A 93 17.53 4.75 -3.26
C SER A 93 17.86 5.29 -1.86
N ASP A 94 17.31 6.44 -1.50
CA ASP A 94 17.48 7.11 -0.20
C ASP A 94 16.31 6.84 0.76
N THR A 95 15.36 5.97 0.40
CA THR A 95 14.21 5.64 1.24
C THR A 95 14.49 4.40 2.12
N PRO A 96 13.81 4.26 3.27
CA PRO A 96 13.87 3.04 4.07
C PRO A 96 13.55 1.75 3.27
N PHE A 97 12.71 1.86 2.23
CA PHE A 97 12.24 0.73 1.43
C PHE A 97 13.12 0.40 0.22
N THR A 98 13.96 1.35 -0.23
CA THR A 98 14.71 1.21 -1.49
C THR A 98 16.23 1.34 -1.34
N ARG A 99 16.74 1.60 -0.13
CA ARG A 99 18.18 1.72 0.16
C ARG A 99 19.04 0.49 -0.13
N GLY A 100 18.42 -0.66 -0.39
CA GLY A 100 19.12 -1.87 -0.84
C GLY A 100 19.42 -1.90 -2.34
N TYR A 101 18.91 -0.93 -3.11
CA TYR A 101 19.12 -0.80 -4.55
C TYR A 101 20.01 0.39 -4.87
N ASN A 102 20.58 0.40 -6.08
CA ASN A 102 21.23 1.59 -6.63
C ASN A 102 20.19 2.51 -7.31
N ALA A 103 20.38 3.83 -7.20
CA ALA A 103 19.61 4.77 -8.01
C ALA A 103 19.83 4.50 -9.51
N GLY A 104 18.75 4.47 -10.28
CA GLY A 104 18.76 4.11 -11.69
C GLY A 104 18.79 2.59 -11.97
N GLN A 105 18.88 1.75 -10.95
CA GLN A 105 18.83 0.29 -11.14
C GLN A 105 17.48 -0.13 -11.73
N VAL A 106 17.52 -0.95 -12.77
CA VAL A 106 16.32 -1.56 -13.36
C VAL A 106 16.08 -2.92 -12.70
N ILE A 107 14.88 -3.11 -12.17
CA ILE A 107 14.42 -4.34 -11.52
C ILE A 107 13.20 -4.90 -12.26
N ARG A 108 13.00 -6.21 -12.17
CA ARG A 108 11.82 -6.89 -12.70
C ARG A 108 10.83 -7.13 -11.57
N VAL A 109 9.59 -6.68 -11.76
CA VAL A 109 8.53 -6.74 -10.74
C VAL A 109 7.24 -7.26 -11.39
N PRO A 110 6.48 -8.17 -10.75
CA PRO A 110 5.17 -8.58 -11.24
C PRO A 110 4.14 -7.47 -11.02
N VAL A 111 3.25 -7.28 -11.99
CA VAL A 111 2.02 -6.47 -11.85
C VAL A 111 0.79 -7.34 -12.04
N ALA A 112 -0.31 -6.90 -11.42
CA ALA A 112 -1.63 -7.52 -11.44
C ALA A 112 -2.69 -6.43 -11.62
#